data_AF-A0A8E2AP19-F1
#
_entry.id   AF-A0A8E2AP19-F1
#
_cell.length_a   1.000
_cell.length_b   1.000
_cell.length_c   1.000
_cell.angle_alpha   90.00
_cell.angle_beta   90.00
_cell.angle_gamma   90.00
#
_symmetry.space_group_name_H-M   'P 1'
#
loop_
_entity.id
_entity.type
_entity.pdbx_description
1 polymer ?
#
loop_
_entity_poly.entity_id
_entity_poly.type
_entity_poly.pdbx_seq_one_letter_code
_entity_poly.pdbx_strand_id
1 'polypeptide(L)'
;ELSRREYNRALDNLERLVVQRLFELTKAGMSGIGYKLREKIGKALKARAEAIKKALQEYNRRAAELKPPRAPLLWTAIIEMAALADFDLLREGRQDIRSLLWAQPAHRHAINLHFNIKRAQEKVERLNVEVRRLFTFLIDEHADFWHAIGGTLVTDPTLASELQARWHYQNQINEKIAYRLLEVSQLPGFSGKL
;
A
#
# COMPACT_ATOMS: atom_id res chain seq x y z
N GLU A 1 -8.58 4.85 -37.41
CA GLU A 1 -9.09 3.99 -36.31
C GLU A 1 -8.13 2.88 -35.89
N LEU A 2 -7.53 2.15 -36.84
CA LEU A 2 -6.61 1.04 -36.53
C LEU A 2 -5.34 1.51 -35.78
N SER A 3 -4.70 2.60 -36.23
CA SER A 3 -3.53 3.20 -35.56
C SER A 3 -3.82 3.64 -34.12
N ARG A 4 -5.05 4.12 -33.83
CA ARG A 4 -5.47 4.49 -32.46
C ARG A 4 -5.62 3.27 -31.57
N ARG A 5 -6.17 2.17 -32.09
CA ARG A 5 -6.25 0.89 -31.35
C ARG A 5 -4.87 0.33 -31.06
N GLU A 6 -3.95 0.39 -32.03
CA GLU A 6 -2.57 -0.06 -31.84
C GLU A 6 -1.82 0.80 -30.81
N TYR A 7 -2.00 2.11 -30.85
CA TYR A 7 -1.48 3.03 -29.83
C TYR A 7 -2.01 2.69 -28.44
N ASN A 8 -3.33 2.54 -28.28
CA ASN A 8 -3.93 2.19 -26.99
C ASN A 8 -3.42 0.84 -26.47
N ARG A 9 -3.27 -0.17 -27.33
CA ARG A 9 -2.68 -1.46 -26.94
C ARG A 9 -1.22 -1.33 -26.50
N ALA A 10 -0.43 -0.50 -27.18
CA ALA A 10 0.95 -0.25 -26.78
C ALA A 10 1.02 0.46 -25.41
N LEU A 11 0.13 1.43 -25.17
CA LEU A 11 -0.03 2.11 -23.89
C LEU A 11 -0.46 1.15 -22.77
N ASP A 12 -1.51 0.34 -22.99
CA ASP A 12 -2.00 -0.62 -22.00
C ASP A 12 -0.92 -1.65 -21.64
N ASN A 13 -0.14 -2.10 -22.63
CA ASN A 13 0.97 -3.02 -22.37
C ASN A 13 2.09 -2.36 -21.56
N LEU A 14 2.42 -1.10 -21.85
CA LEU A 14 3.39 -0.32 -21.08
C LEU A 14 2.93 -0.13 -19.63
N GLU A 15 1.70 0.35 -19.44
CA GLU A 15 1.07 0.52 -18.13
C GLU A 15 1.08 -0.78 -17.33
N ARG A 16 0.62 -1.88 -17.92
CA ARG A 16 0.61 -3.20 -17.28
C ARG A 16 2.00 -3.62 -16.79
N LEU A 17 3.03 -3.43 -17.60
CA LEU A 17 4.40 -3.81 -17.23
C LEU A 17 4.94 -2.95 -16.08
N VAL A 18 4.62 -1.65 -16.07
CA VAL A 18 4.99 -0.71 -15.00
C VAL A 18 4.28 -1.07 -13.70
N VAL A 19 2.97 -1.32 -13.74
CA VAL A 19 2.19 -1.75 -12.57
C VAL A 19 2.71 -3.09 -12.02
N GLN A 20 3.01 -4.07 -12.88
CA GLN A 20 3.63 -5.31 -12.45
C GLN A 20 5.00 -5.09 -11.79
N ARG A 21 5.79 -4.14 -12.30
CA ARG A 21 7.08 -3.77 -11.72
C ARG A 21 6.93 -3.14 -10.34
N LEU A 22 5.92 -2.31 -10.12
CA LEU A 22 5.60 -1.76 -8.80
C LEU A 22 5.27 -2.88 -7.80
N PHE A 23 4.44 -3.85 -8.20
CA PHE A 23 4.13 -5.00 -7.33
C PHE A 23 5.36 -5.84 -6.98
N GLU A 24 6.29 -6.03 -7.91
CA GLU A 24 7.56 -6.70 -7.62
C GLU A 24 8.43 -5.94 -6.64
N LEU A 25 8.50 -4.60 -6.76
CA LEU A 25 9.23 -3.75 -5.82
C LEU A 25 8.60 -3.79 -4.43
N THR A 26 7.27 -3.72 -4.33
CA THR A 26 6.55 -3.91 -3.07
C THR A 26 6.90 -5.27 -2.45
N LYS A 27 6.89 -6.34 -3.26
CA LYS A 27 7.28 -7.67 -2.78
C LYS A 27 8.73 -7.72 -2.33
N ALA A 28 9.65 -7.06 -3.03
CA ALA A 28 11.06 -7.03 -2.64
C ALA A 28 11.28 -6.39 -1.26
N GLY A 29 10.43 -5.45 -0.86
CA GLY A 29 10.49 -4.77 0.45
C GLY A 29 9.86 -5.53 1.62
N MET A 30 9.19 -6.68 1.40
CA MET A 30 8.54 -7.41 2.49
C MET A 30 9.55 -8.18 3.34
N SER A 31 9.43 -8.06 4.67
CA SER A 31 10.17 -8.89 5.63
C SER A 31 9.73 -10.35 5.58
N GLY A 32 10.62 -11.28 5.94
CA GLY A 32 10.30 -12.71 6.02
C GLY A 32 10.39 -13.49 4.70
N ILE A 33 10.82 -12.85 3.60
CA ILE A 33 11.06 -13.55 2.33
C ILE A 33 12.39 -14.32 2.37
N GLY A 34 12.34 -15.63 2.10
CA GLY A 34 13.52 -16.48 2.01
C GLY A 34 14.43 -16.15 0.81
N TYR A 35 15.72 -16.48 0.92
CA TYR A 35 16.76 -16.11 -0.06
C TYR A 35 16.40 -16.45 -1.52
N LYS A 36 15.96 -17.69 -1.77
CA LYS A 36 15.57 -18.15 -3.13
C LYS A 36 14.46 -17.30 -3.75
N LEU A 37 13.50 -16.84 -2.95
CA LEU A 37 12.41 -16.00 -3.43
C LEU A 37 12.90 -14.57 -3.72
N ARG A 38 13.80 -14.01 -2.90
CA ARG A 38 14.46 -12.72 -3.20
C ARG A 38 15.24 -12.77 -4.51
N GLU A 39 15.96 -13.86 -4.76
CA GLU A 39 16.71 -14.05 -6.01
C GLU A 39 15.77 -14.07 -7.22
N LYS A 40 14.65 -14.79 -7.13
CA LYS A 40 13.61 -14.81 -8.18
C LYS A 40 13.02 -13.42 -8.41
N ILE A 41 12.72 -12.67 -7.34
CA ILE A 41 12.24 -11.29 -7.45
C ILE A 41 13.31 -10.42 -8.15
N GLY A 42 14.58 -10.52 -7.78
CA GLY A 42 15.67 -9.78 -8.41
C GLY A 42 15.81 -10.07 -9.91
N LYS A 43 15.69 -11.34 -10.32
CA LYS A 43 15.68 -11.74 -11.74
C LYS A 43 14.45 -11.20 -12.47
N ALA A 44 13.27 -11.32 -11.86
CA ALA A 44 12.02 -10.84 -12.44
C ALA A 44 12.03 -9.32 -12.62
N LEU A 45 12.56 -8.58 -11.63
CA LEU A 45 12.83 -7.16 -11.73
C LEU A 45 13.70 -6.88 -12.96
N LYS A 46 14.91 -7.45 -13.06
CA LYS A 46 15.80 -7.19 -14.22
C LYS A 46 15.10 -7.45 -15.57
N ALA A 47 14.42 -8.60 -15.70
CA ALA A 47 13.68 -8.94 -16.91
C ALA A 47 12.57 -7.91 -17.22
N ARG A 48 11.84 -7.45 -16.20
CA ARG A 48 10.76 -6.48 -16.37
C ARG A 48 11.25 -5.09 -16.75
N ALA A 49 12.42 -4.67 -16.26
CA ALA A 49 13.01 -3.40 -16.68
C ALA A 49 13.31 -3.40 -18.19
N GLU A 50 13.86 -4.48 -18.73
CA GLU A 50 14.09 -4.63 -20.17
C GLU A 50 12.78 -4.73 -20.96
N ALA A 51 11.76 -5.40 -20.42
CA ALA A 51 10.44 -5.45 -21.05
C ALA A 51 9.78 -4.06 -21.13
N ILE A 52 9.90 -3.24 -20.07
CA ILE A 52 9.38 -1.86 -20.06
C ILE A 52 10.13 -1.01 -21.09
N LYS A 53 11.46 -1.12 -21.22
CA LYS A 53 12.22 -0.38 -22.23
C LYS A 53 11.72 -0.68 -23.65
N LYS A 54 11.49 -1.96 -23.98
CA LYS A 54 10.95 -2.38 -25.27
C LYS A 54 9.51 -1.88 -25.49
N ALA A 55 8.66 -1.98 -24.46
CA ALA A 55 7.29 -1.48 -24.52
C ALA A 55 7.25 0.06 -24.70
N LEU A 56 8.16 0.79 -24.06
CA LEU A 56 8.29 2.24 -24.23
C LEU A 56 8.70 2.61 -25.67
N GLN A 57 9.65 1.89 -26.26
CA GLN A 57 10.04 2.08 -27.66
C GLN A 57 8.85 1.85 -28.61
N GLU A 58 8.11 0.77 -28.40
CA GLU A 58 6.91 0.47 -29.21
C GLU A 58 5.83 1.54 -29.02
N TYR A 59 5.58 1.98 -27.77
CA TYR A 59 4.68 3.09 -27.49
C TYR A 59 5.09 4.36 -28.26
N ASN A 60 6.36 4.76 -28.19
CA ASN A 60 6.86 5.96 -28.85
C ASN A 60 6.76 5.87 -30.38
N ARG A 61 6.95 4.67 -30.95
CA ARG A 61 6.73 4.42 -32.38
C ARG A 61 5.27 4.62 -32.75
N ARG A 62 4.33 4.00 -32.02
CA ARG A 62 2.88 4.15 -32.27
C ARG A 62 2.39 5.58 -32.03
N ALA A 63 2.95 6.27 -31.05
CA ALA A 63 2.68 7.67 -30.75
C ALA A 63 3.00 8.59 -31.94
N ALA A 64 4.12 8.34 -32.64
CA ALA A 64 4.53 9.10 -33.81
C ALA A 64 3.66 8.83 -35.06
N GLU A 65 3.05 7.64 -35.16
CA GLU A 65 2.17 7.24 -36.28
C GLU A 65 0.77 7.89 -36.21
N LEU A 66 0.39 8.46 -35.05
CA LEU A 66 -0.91 9.12 -34.88
C LEU A 66 -0.97 10.47 -35.64
N LYS A 67 -2.20 10.92 -35.91
CA LYS A 67 -2.50 12.23 -36.51
C LYS A 67 -3.46 12.99 -35.59
N PRO A 68 -2.99 14.04 -34.88
CA PRO A 68 -1.61 14.53 -34.83
C PRO A 68 -0.67 13.57 -34.07
N PRO A 69 0.65 13.60 -34.36
CA PRO A 69 1.64 12.79 -33.65
C PRO A 69 1.70 13.20 -32.18
N ARG A 70 1.93 12.23 -31.30
CA ARG A 70 2.03 12.46 -29.85
C ARG A 70 3.49 12.58 -29.42
N ALA A 71 3.72 13.37 -28.36
CA ALA A 71 5.05 13.51 -27.78
C ALA A 71 5.57 12.15 -27.26
N PRO A 72 6.86 11.83 -27.50
CA PRO A 72 7.45 10.61 -26.98
C PRO A 72 7.56 10.68 -25.45
N LEU A 73 7.37 9.54 -24.80
CA LEU A 73 7.65 9.38 -23.38
C LEU A 73 9.11 9.05 -23.14
N LEU A 74 9.65 9.62 -22.07
CA LEU A 74 10.97 9.28 -21.54
C LEU A 74 10.82 8.30 -20.37
N TRP A 75 11.91 7.60 -20.05
CA TRP A 75 11.94 6.71 -18.89
C TRP A 75 11.64 7.43 -17.56
N THR A 76 12.14 8.66 -17.40
CA THR A 76 11.86 9.49 -16.22
C THR A 76 10.38 9.80 -16.08
N ALA A 77 9.72 10.14 -17.19
CA ALA A 77 8.28 10.38 -17.22
C ALA A 77 7.48 9.15 -16.79
N ILE A 78 7.89 7.93 -17.19
CA ILE A 78 7.24 6.69 -16.73
C ILE A 78 7.30 6.57 -15.20
N ILE A 79 8.45 6.88 -14.59
CA ILE A 79 8.60 6.80 -13.13
C ILE A 79 7.67 7.79 -12.43
N GLU A 80 7.64 9.05 -12.89
CA GLU A 80 6.78 10.09 -12.34
C GLU A 80 5.29 9.73 -12.49
N MET A 81 4.91 9.26 -13.68
CA MET A 81 3.56 8.81 -13.97
C MET A 81 3.13 7.62 -13.12
N ALA A 82 4.04 6.69 -12.85
CA ALA A 82 3.77 5.55 -11.97
C ALA A 82 3.50 5.99 -10.52
N ALA A 83 4.19 7.04 -10.05
CA ALA A 83 3.99 7.59 -8.71
C ALA A 83 2.62 8.28 -8.55
N LEU A 84 2.12 8.90 -9.63
CA LEU A 84 0.85 9.62 -9.63
C LEU A 84 -0.35 8.84 -10.21
N ALA A 85 -0.11 7.61 -10.71
CA ALA A 85 -1.08 6.78 -11.43
C ALA A 85 -1.64 7.46 -12.71
N ASP A 86 -0.75 8.00 -13.53
CA ASP A 86 -1.08 8.93 -14.63
C ASP A 86 -1.29 8.29 -15.99
N PHE A 87 -1.10 6.98 -16.11
CA PHE A 87 -1.19 6.30 -17.41
C PHE A 87 -2.55 6.49 -18.07
N ASP A 88 -3.60 6.63 -17.27
CA ASP A 88 -4.95 6.96 -17.75
C ASP A 88 -5.05 8.32 -18.46
N LEU A 89 -4.20 9.29 -18.14
CA LEU A 89 -4.17 10.58 -18.85
C LEU A 89 -3.65 10.49 -20.28
N LEU A 90 -2.89 9.43 -20.59
CA LEU A 90 -2.44 9.18 -21.95
C LEU A 90 -3.51 8.50 -22.80
N ARG A 91 -4.54 7.93 -22.18
CA ARG A 91 -5.68 7.39 -22.92
C ARG A 91 -6.45 8.54 -23.55
N GLU A 92 -6.76 8.39 -24.83
CA GLU A 92 -7.58 9.37 -25.52
C GLU A 92 -9.04 9.25 -25.08
N GLY A 93 -9.47 10.14 -24.18
CA GLY A 93 -10.89 10.40 -23.89
C GLY A 93 -11.59 11.17 -25.00
N ARG A 94 -12.88 11.50 -24.79
CA ARG A 94 -13.62 12.39 -25.71
C ARG A 94 -13.06 13.82 -25.73
N GLN A 95 -12.39 14.22 -24.65
CA GLN A 95 -11.72 15.51 -24.49
C GLN A 95 -10.30 15.28 -23.98
N ASP A 96 -9.35 16.03 -24.53
CA ASP A 96 -7.97 16.03 -24.04
C ASP A 96 -7.90 16.89 -22.78
N ILE A 97 -7.88 16.23 -21.62
CA ILE A 97 -7.83 16.89 -20.31
C ILE A 97 -6.42 17.29 -19.88
N ARG A 98 -5.37 16.89 -20.62
CA ARG A 98 -3.97 17.12 -20.22
C ARG A 98 -3.58 18.60 -20.19
N SER A 99 -4.31 19.44 -20.92
CA SER A 99 -4.15 20.90 -20.91
C SER A 99 -4.78 21.56 -19.68
N LEU A 100 -5.68 20.87 -18.98
CA LEU A 100 -6.35 21.40 -17.81
C LEU A 100 -5.36 21.50 -16.64
N LEU A 101 -5.43 22.62 -15.90
CA LEU A 101 -4.52 22.89 -14.79
C LEU A 101 -4.47 21.73 -13.78
N TRP A 102 -5.62 21.19 -13.38
CA TRP A 102 -5.69 20.09 -12.42
C TRP A 102 -5.13 18.77 -12.93
N ALA A 103 -4.96 18.58 -14.25
CA ALA A 103 -4.38 17.36 -14.82
C ALA A 103 -2.85 17.45 -14.96
N GLN A 104 -2.26 18.64 -14.87
CA GLN A 104 -0.82 18.83 -14.96
C GLN A 104 -0.10 18.12 -13.79
N PRO A 105 1.04 17.44 -14.04
CA PRO A 105 1.73 16.66 -13.01
C PRO A 105 2.05 17.46 -11.75
N ALA A 106 2.56 18.68 -11.89
CA ALA A 106 2.91 19.55 -10.76
C ALA A 106 1.70 19.84 -9.85
N HIS A 107 0.55 20.15 -10.43
CA HIS A 107 -0.67 20.43 -9.66
C HIS A 107 -1.23 19.17 -9.02
N ARG A 108 -1.16 18.00 -9.67
CA ARG A 108 -1.59 16.73 -9.05
C ARG A 108 -0.68 16.28 -7.92
N HIS A 109 0.64 16.49 -8.04
CA HIS A 109 1.55 16.32 -6.91
C HIS A 109 1.13 17.21 -5.73
N ALA A 110 0.85 18.49 -5.98
CA ALA A 110 0.41 19.42 -4.94
C ALA A 110 -0.94 19.00 -4.31
N ILE A 111 -1.90 18.59 -5.14
CA ILE A 111 -3.22 18.11 -4.69
C ILE A 111 -3.08 16.84 -3.85
N ASN A 112 -2.31 15.85 -4.32
CA ASN A 112 -2.07 14.61 -3.58
C ASN A 112 -1.37 14.89 -2.25
N LEU A 113 -0.36 15.78 -2.24
CA LEU A 113 0.30 16.19 -1.00
C LEU A 113 -0.68 16.86 -0.04
N HIS A 114 -1.48 17.82 -0.51
CA HIS A 114 -2.49 18.50 0.30
C HIS A 114 -3.47 17.52 0.93
N PHE A 115 -4.04 16.60 0.13
CA PHE A 115 -4.97 15.60 0.64
C PHE A 115 -4.29 14.58 1.54
N ASN A 116 -3.05 14.17 1.28
CA ASN A 116 -2.30 13.29 2.16
C ASN A 116 -2.07 13.93 3.54
N ILE A 117 -1.73 15.22 3.59
CA ILE A 117 -1.59 15.96 4.86
C ILE A 117 -2.92 16.02 5.60
N LYS A 118 -4.01 16.38 4.89
CA LYS A 118 -5.36 16.42 5.48
C LYS A 118 -5.78 15.05 6.03
N ARG A 119 -5.58 13.98 5.26
CA ARG A 119 -5.86 12.60 5.69
C ARG A 119 -4.95 12.14 6.83
N ALA A 120 -3.70 12.60 6.88
CA ALA A 120 -2.81 12.28 7.98
C ALA A 120 -3.31 12.89 9.30
N GLN A 121 -3.82 14.12 9.27
CA GLN A 121 -4.43 14.77 10.45
C GLN A 121 -5.68 13.99 10.92
N GLU A 122 -6.59 13.65 10.00
CA GLU A 122 -7.75 12.80 10.31
C GLU A 122 -7.32 11.43 10.87
N LYS A 123 -6.24 10.86 10.34
CA LYS A 123 -5.71 9.58 10.80
C LYS A 123 -5.16 9.66 12.23
N VAL A 124 -4.55 10.77 12.63
CA VAL A 124 -4.09 10.97 14.02
C VAL A 124 -5.29 10.93 14.98
N GLU A 125 -6.36 11.66 14.67
CA GLU A 125 -7.58 11.65 15.49
C GLU A 125 -8.21 10.25 15.58
N ARG A 126 -8.27 9.54 14.45
CA ARG A 126 -8.78 8.15 14.41
C ARG A 126 -7.91 7.20 15.23
N LEU A 127 -6.58 7.32 15.13
CA LEU A 127 -5.64 6.48 15.86
C LEU A 127 -5.80 6.68 17.38
N ASN A 128 -6.11 7.88 17.86
CA ASN A 128 -6.40 8.11 19.28
C ASN A 128 -7.58 7.26 19.80
N VAL A 129 -8.60 7.05 18.97
CA VAL A 129 -9.74 6.17 19.29
C VAL A 129 -9.34 4.70 19.20
N GLU A 130 -8.61 4.31 18.16
CA GLU A 130 -8.16 2.93 17.95
C GLU A 130 -7.20 2.45 19.05
N VAL A 131 -6.27 3.31 19.49
CA VAL A 131 -5.36 3.04 20.62
C VAL A 131 -6.14 2.70 21.88
N ARG A 132 -7.15 3.52 22.23
CA ARG A 132 -8.00 3.27 23.39
C ARG A 132 -8.79 1.97 23.25
N ARG A 133 -9.42 1.74 22.10
CA ARG A 133 -10.20 0.51 21.84
C ARG A 133 -9.33 -0.73 21.97
N LEU A 134 -8.11 -0.68 21.42
CA LEU A 134 -7.18 -1.79 21.54
C LEU A 134 -6.78 -2.00 23.00
N PHE A 135 -6.45 -0.94 23.74
CA PHE A 135 -6.11 -1.06 25.16
C PHE A 135 -7.25 -1.66 25.99
N THR A 136 -8.49 -1.18 25.80
CA THR A 136 -9.68 -1.75 26.45
C THR A 136 -9.87 -3.22 26.09
N PHE A 137 -9.73 -3.58 24.81
CA PHE A 137 -9.81 -4.98 24.37
C PHE A 137 -8.77 -5.88 25.07
N LEU A 138 -7.54 -5.41 25.29
CA LEU A 138 -6.51 -6.19 26.00
C LEU A 138 -6.88 -6.43 27.46
N ILE A 139 -7.49 -5.43 28.13
CA ILE A 139 -7.95 -5.54 29.52
C ILE A 139 -9.13 -6.51 29.61
N ASP A 140 -10.13 -6.34 28.73
CA ASP A 140 -11.32 -7.18 28.70
C ASP A 140 -10.94 -8.63 28.41
N GLU A 141 -10.06 -8.88 27.42
CA GLU A 141 -9.56 -10.23 27.11
C GLU A 141 -8.85 -10.86 28.32
N HIS A 142 -8.05 -10.09 29.06
CA HIS A 142 -7.39 -10.58 30.27
C HIS A 142 -8.41 -10.95 31.37
N ALA A 143 -9.42 -10.10 31.59
CA ALA A 143 -10.48 -10.35 32.57
C ALA A 143 -11.33 -11.57 32.18
N ASP A 144 -11.68 -11.71 30.91
CA ASP A 144 -12.45 -12.83 30.38
C ASP A 144 -11.73 -14.16 30.60
N PHE A 145 -10.42 -14.23 30.32
CA PHE A 145 -9.61 -15.42 30.63
C PHE A 145 -9.59 -15.70 32.13
N TRP A 146 -9.40 -14.69 32.96
CA TRP A 146 -9.36 -14.85 34.42
C TRP A 146 -10.67 -15.42 34.97
N HIS A 147 -11.81 -14.88 34.52
CA HIS A 147 -13.13 -15.37 34.88
C HIS A 147 -13.41 -16.78 34.35
N ALA A 148 -13.06 -17.05 33.09
CA ALA A 148 -13.26 -18.37 32.48
C ALA A 148 -12.46 -19.45 33.23
N ILE A 149 -11.17 -19.19 33.49
CA ILE A 149 -10.30 -20.12 34.23
C ILE A 149 -10.85 -20.37 35.63
N GLY A 150 -11.21 -19.32 36.37
CA GLY A 150 -11.77 -19.43 37.71
C GLY A 150 -13.08 -20.22 37.74
N GLY A 151 -13.95 -20.02 36.76
CA GLY A 151 -15.21 -20.75 36.62
C GLY A 151 -15.04 -22.22 36.26
N THR A 152 -14.06 -22.55 35.40
CA THR A 152 -13.84 -23.93 34.95
C THR A 152 -12.95 -24.76 35.87
N LEU A 153 -12.17 -24.13 36.76
CA LEU A 153 -11.16 -24.82 37.57
C LEU A 153 -11.74 -25.97 38.40
N VAL A 154 -12.96 -25.81 38.91
CA VAL A 154 -13.63 -26.82 39.74
C VAL A 154 -14.40 -27.85 38.90
N THR A 155 -15.00 -27.42 37.78
CA THR A 155 -15.88 -28.27 36.96
C THR A 155 -15.13 -29.09 35.92
N ASP A 156 -14.08 -28.52 35.32
CA ASP A 156 -13.23 -29.16 34.30
C ASP A 156 -11.79 -28.64 34.40
N PRO A 157 -10.96 -29.30 35.22
CA PRO A 157 -9.56 -28.93 35.39
C PRO A 157 -8.72 -29.02 34.11
N THR A 158 -9.10 -29.90 33.16
CA THR A 158 -8.35 -30.07 31.91
C THR A 158 -8.56 -28.89 30.98
N LEU A 159 -9.81 -28.43 30.84
CA LEU A 159 -10.12 -27.20 30.11
C LEU A 159 -9.48 -25.98 30.77
N ALA A 160 -9.51 -25.89 32.11
CA ALA A 160 -8.88 -24.79 32.83
C ALA A 160 -7.36 -24.71 32.56
N SER A 161 -6.67 -25.85 32.48
CA SER A 161 -5.24 -25.92 32.13
C SER A 161 -4.98 -25.40 30.71
N GLU A 162 -5.79 -25.77 29.73
CA GLU A 162 -5.65 -25.29 28.35
C GLU A 162 -5.93 -23.78 28.24
N LEU A 163 -6.94 -23.28 28.96
CA LEU A 163 -7.23 -21.86 29.04
C LEU A 163 -6.08 -21.07 29.68
N GLN A 164 -5.45 -21.61 30.73
CA GLN A 164 -4.25 -21.00 31.34
C GLN A 164 -3.08 -20.95 30.36
N ALA A 165 -2.79 -22.05 29.65
CA ALA A 165 -1.72 -22.09 28.66
C ALA A 165 -1.93 -21.04 27.56
N ARG A 166 -3.17 -20.93 27.06
CA ARG A 166 -3.53 -19.93 26.05
C ARG A 166 -3.47 -18.51 26.57
N TRP A 167 -3.97 -18.26 27.78
CA TRP A 167 -3.88 -16.96 28.44
C TRP A 167 -2.43 -16.54 28.62
N HIS A 168 -1.54 -17.42 29.09
CA HIS A 168 -0.12 -17.10 29.25
C HIS A 168 0.54 -16.67 27.93
N TYR A 169 0.29 -17.40 26.85
CA TYR A 169 0.81 -17.05 25.52
C TYR A 169 0.30 -15.68 25.06
N GLN A 170 -1.02 -15.47 25.16
CA GLN A 170 -1.66 -14.22 24.73
C GLN A 170 -1.20 -13.04 25.59
N ASN A 171 -1.08 -13.23 26.90
CA ASN A 171 -0.66 -12.19 27.84
C ASN A 171 0.77 -11.69 27.55
N GLN A 172 1.70 -12.57 27.15
CA GLN A 172 3.05 -12.17 26.72
C GLN A 172 3.04 -11.28 25.47
N ILE A 173 2.09 -11.51 24.56
CA ILE A 173 1.91 -10.68 23.37
C ILE A 173 1.27 -9.35 23.78
N ASN A 174 0.20 -9.40 24.57
CA ASN A 174 -0.56 -8.25 25.04
C ASN A 174 0.31 -7.29 25.84
N GLU A 175 1.25 -7.80 26.66
CA GLU A 175 2.21 -6.98 27.41
C GLU A 175 3.08 -6.13 26.47
N LYS A 176 3.59 -6.72 25.38
CA LYS A 176 4.37 -5.98 24.36
C LYS A 176 3.52 -4.95 23.64
N ILE A 177 2.28 -5.30 23.32
CA ILE A 177 1.35 -4.36 22.67
C ILE A 177 1.03 -3.20 23.62
N ALA A 178 0.70 -3.48 24.88
CA ALA A 178 0.41 -2.48 25.90
C ALA A 178 1.58 -1.52 26.10
N TYR A 179 2.82 -2.05 26.14
CA TYR A 179 4.02 -1.23 26.20
C TYR A 179 4.14 -0.28 25.00
N ARG A 180 3.88 -0.77 23.78
CA ARG A 180 3.87 0.08 22.57
C ARG A 180 2.75 1.13 22.62
N LEU A 181 1.57 0.79 23.13
CA LEU A 181 0.47 1.75 23.27
C LEU A 181 0.81 2.84 24.29
N LEU A 182 1.51 2.49 25.38
CA LEU A 182 2.03 3.46 26.32
C LEU A 182 3.05 4.40 25.66
N GLU A 183 4.01 3.88 24.88
CA GLU A 183 4.94 4.72 24.10
C GLU A 183 4.19 5.66 23.14
N VAL A 184 3.14 5.16 22.47
CA VAL A 184 2.30 5.97 21.56
C VAL A 184 1.60 7.10 22.31
N SER A 185 1.11 6.87 23.52
CA SER A 185 0.45 7.90 24.32
C SER A 185 1.38 9.04 24.77
N GLN A 186 2.69 8.80 24.75
CA GLN A 186 3.71 9.79 25.11
C GLN A 186 4.20 10.60 23.90
N LEU A 187 3.75 10.27 22.68
CA LEU A 187 4.16 11.00 21.49
C LEU A 187 3.59 12.41 21.45
N PRO A 188 4.38 13.41 20.97
CA PRO A 188 3.87 14.74 20.70
C PRO A 188 2.69 14.71 19.73
N GLY A 189 1.55 15.28 20.14
CA GLY A 189 0.33 15.32 19.34
C GLY A 189 -0.67 14.19 19.63
N PHE A 190 -0.35 13.26 20.52
CA PHE A 190 -1.37 12.37 21.08
C PHE A 190 -2.35 13.17 21.94
N SER A 191 -3.64 13.06 21.62
CA SER A 191 -4.74 13.71 22.37
C SER A 191 -5.80 12.71 22.84
N GLY A 192 -5.53 11.41 22.65
CA GLY A 192 -6.37 10.33 23.14
C GLY A 192 -6.30 10.16 24.65
N LYS A 193 -7.10 9.22 25.16
CA LYS A 193 -7.05 8.77 26.56
C LYS A 193 -6.81 7.26 26.56
N LEU A 194 -5.83 6.81 27.34
CA LEU A 194 -5.68 5.41 27.71
C LEU A 194 -6.48 5.12 28.97
#